data_AF-A0A6V7IJC9-F1
#
_entry.id   AF-A0A6V7IJC9-F1
#
_cell.length_a   1.000
_cell.length_b   1.000
_cell.length_c   1.000
_cell.angle_alpha   90.00
_cell.angle_beta   90.00
_cell.angle_gamma   90.00
#
_symmetry.space_group_name_H-M   'P 1'
#
loop_
_entity.id
_entity.type
_entity.pdbx_description
1 polymer ?
#
loop_
_entity_poly.entity_id
_entity_poly.type
_entity_poly.pdbx_seq_one_letter_code
_entity_poly.pdbx_strand_id
1 'polypeptide(L)'
;QVTDQGAEGELSLNTLKKYIHYCRTRCGPRLNKEAGEKLKNRYVMMRAGTHQHEKDSDKRMSIPITVRQLEAVIRISEALAKMHLEPFATELHVDEALRLFQVSTLDAAMTGSLAGAEGFTTEEDHEILARIEKQLKRRFAIGSQVSEQNIINDFIKQKYPERAIYKVIHTMIRRGELQHRMQRKMLYRLM
;
A
#
# COMPACT_ATOMS: atom_id res chain seq x y z
N GLN A 1 38.87 -12.83 16.01
CA GLN A 1 38.81 -13.02 14.54
C GLN A 1 37.44 -13.58 14.25
N VAL A 2 36.55 -12.80 13.62
CA VAL A 2 35.20 -13.26 13.26
C VAL A 2 35.32 -13.85 11.86
N THR A 3 35.09 -15.15 11.76
CA THR A 3 35.11 -15.94 10.53
C THR A 3 34.03 -15.45 9.58
N ASP A 4 34.46 -14.82 8.49
CA ASP A 4 33.69 -14.48 7.30
C ASP A 4 33.49 -15.77 6.50
N GLN A 5 32.50 -16.58 6.88
CA GLN A 5 31.98 -17.65 6.03
C GLN A 5 30.81 -17.07 5.22
N GLY A 6 31.16 -16.29 4.18
CA GLY A 6 30.16 -15.71 3.29
C GLY A 6 29.44 -16.78 2.49
N ALA A 7 28.11 -16.78 2.56
CA ALA A 7 27.28 -17.53 1.62
C ALA A 7 27.56 -17.04 0.19
N GLU A 8 27.43 -17.90 -0.83
CA GLU A 8 27.60 -17.49 -2.24
C GLU A 8 26.74 -16.26 -2.54
N GLY A 9 27.40 -15.14 -2.89
CA GLY A 9 26.75 -13.86 -3.19
C GLY A 9 26.87 -12.79 -2.10
N GLU A 10 27.42 -13.09 -0.92
CA GLU A 10 27.65 -12.07 0.11
C GLU A 10 28.89 -11.23 -0.20
N LEU A 11 28.67 -9.96 -0.54
CA LEU A 11 29.72 -8.98 -0.75
C LEU A 11 30.19 -8.42 0.59
N SER A 12 31.51 -8.39 0.81
CA SER A 12 32.06 -7.73 2.00
C SER A 12 31.63 -6.25 2.06
N LEU A 13 31.35 -5.74 3.27
CA LEU A 13 30.98 -4.34 3.48
C LEU A 13 32.04 -3.36 2.93
N ASN A 14 33.32 -3.76 2.96
CA ASN A 14 34.41 -2.96 2.43
C ASN A 14 34.37 -2.87 0.90
N THR A 15 34.05 -3.98 0.23
CA THR A 15 33.85 -4.01 -1.22
C THR A 15 32.64 -3.16 -1.63
N LEU A 16 31.53 -3.28 -0.92
CA LEU A 16 30.31 -2.52 -1.20
C LEU A 16 30.52 -1.01 -1.06
N LYS A 17 31.22 -0.56 -0.01
CA LYS A 17 31.58 0.87 0.16
C LYS A 17 32.40 1.42 -1.00
N LYS A 18 33.42 0.67 -1.43
CA LYS A 18 34.25 1.04 -2.59
C LYS A 18 33.44 1.08 -3.87
N TYR A 19 32.55 0.11 -4.08
CA TYR A 19 31.66 0.04 -5.24
C TYR A 19 30.70 1.24 -5.29
N ILE A 20 30.00 1.54 -4.19
CA ILE A 20 29.09 2.70 -4.12
C ILE A 20 29.85 3.99 -4.41
N HIS A 21 31.05 4.17 -3.85
CA HIS A 21 31.88 5.34 -4.12
C HIS A 21 32.25 5.44 -5.61
N TYR A 22 32.62 4.33 -6.24
CA TYR A 22 32.92 4.27 -7.66
C TYR A 22 31.70 4.64 -8.52
N CYS A 23 30.54 4.04 -8.27
CA CYS A 23 29.31 4.33 -9.01
C CYS A 23 28.90 5.81 -8.89
N ARG A 24 29.04 6.41 -7.69
CA ARG A 24 28.69 7.82 -7.45
C ARG A 24 29.61 8.81 -8.15
N THR A 25 30.90 8.47 -8.31
CA THR A 25 31.90 9.38 -8.90
C THR A 25 32.01 9.24 -10.41
N ARG A 26 31.75 8.05 -10.96
CA ARG A 26 31.93 7.75 -12.38
C ARG A 26 30.65 7.77 -13.20
N CYS A 27 29.49 7.52 -12.60
CA CYS A 27 28.22 7.39 -13.33
C CYS A 27 27.20 8.45 -12.90
N GLY A 28 26.77 9.26 -13.86
CA GLY A 28 25.74 10.28 -13.72
C GLY A 28 24.62 10.05 -14.73
N PRO A 29 23.78 9.02 -14.55
CA PRO A 29 22.82 8.63 -15.56
C PRO A 29 21.77 9.72 -15.82
N ARG A 30 21.19 9.66 -17.01
CA ARG A 30 20.09 10.54 -17.44
C ARG A 30 18.92 9.70 -17.93
N LEU A 31 17.72 10.21 -17.76
CA LEU A 31 16.51 9.55 -18.23
C LEU A 31 16.45 9.57 -19.76
N ASN A 32 16.16 8.42 -20.37
CA ASN A 32 15.86 8.34 -21.80
C ASN A 32 14.50 8.99 -22.11
N LYS A 33 14.33 9.46 -23.36
CA LYS A 33 13.08 10.09 -23.81
C LYS A 33 11.87 9.16 -23.66
N GLU A 34 12.01 7.90 -24.09
CA GLU A 34 10.97 6.85 -23.99
C GLU A 34 10.55 6.63 -22.53
N ALA A 35 11.53 6.47 -21.64
CA ALA A 35 11.32 6.34 -20.21
C ALA A 35 10.61 7.55 -19.60
N GLY A 36 10.91 8.76 -20.08
CA GLY A 36 10.24 10.00 -19.70
C GLY A 36 8.76 10.06 -20.12
N GLU A 37 8.45 9.65 -21.35
CA GLU A 37 7.05 9.59 -21.83
C GLU A 37 6.24 8.56 -21.04
N LYS A 38 6.82 7.38 -20.79
CA LYS A 38 6.19 6.32 -19.98
C LYS A 38 5.89 6.81 -18.57
N LEU A 39 6.85 7.47 -17.93
CA LEU A 39 6.68 8.03 -16.58
C LEU A 39 5.56 9.08 -16.55
N LYS A 40 5.51 9.99 -17.53
CA LYS A 40 4.46 11.00 -17.66
C LYS A 40 3.08 10.34 -17.77
N ASN A 41 2.93 9.34 -18.65
CA ASN A 41 1.67 8.63 -18.84
C ASN A 41 1.21 7.95 -17.55
N ARG A 42 2.12 7.27 -16.84
CA ARG A 42 1.81 6.61 -15.56
C ARG A 42 1.45 7.60 -14.46
N TYR A 43 2.11 8.75 -14.39
CA TYR A 43 1.79 9.81 -13.43
C TYR A 43 0.38 10.36 -13.64
N VAL A 44 -0.01 10.64 -14.89
CA VAL A 44 -1.36 11.12 -15.21
C VAL A 44 -2.41 10.10 -14.83
N MET A 45 -2.19 8.82 -15.14
CA MET A 45 -3.09 7.72 -14.76
C MET A 45 -3.25 7.59 -13.24
N MET A 46 -2.15 7.63 -12.47
CA MET A 46 -2.21 7.56 -11.01
C MET A 46 -2.99 8.74 -10.42
N ARG A 47 -2.73 9.96 -10.90
CA ARG A 47 -3.42 11.17 -10.43
C ARG A 47 -4.92 11.14 -10.75
N ALA A 48 -5.30 10.66 -11.93
CA ALA A 48 -6.70 10.50 -12.33
C ALA A 48 -7.43 9.46 -11.44
N GLY A 49 -6.77 8.32 -11.17
CA GLY A 49 -7.31 7.27 -10.31
C GLY A 49 -7.59 7.76 -8.88
N THR A 50 -6.65 8.52 -8.28
CA THR A 50 -6.85 9.14 -6.96
C THR A 50 -8.09 10.04 -6.94
N HIS A 51 -8.26 10.92 -7.93
CA HIS A 51 -9.43 11.80 -8.00
C HIS A 51 -10.75 11.04 -8.15
N GLN A 52 -10.75 9.92 -8.88
CA GLN A 52 -11.93 9.06 -9.01
C GLN A 52 -12.28 8.39 -7.66
N HIS A 53 -11.28 7.85 -6.96
CA HIS A 53 -11.46 7.25 -5.64
C HIS A 53 -11.96 8.23 -4.59
N GLU A 54 -11.50 9.47 -4.60
CA GLU A 54 -12.00 10.51 -3.69
C GLU A 54 -13.49 10.82 -3.92
N LYS A 55 -13.93 10.83 -5.18
CA LYS A 55 -15.35 11.06 -5.53
C LYS A 55 -16.25 9.89 -5.14
N ASP A 56 -15.79 8.67 -5.37
CA ASP A 56 -16.61 7.47 -5.14
C ASP A 56 -16.67 7.07 -3.65
N SER A 57 -15.67 7.46 -2.86
CA SER A 57 -15.54 7.03 -1.45
C SER A 57 -15.94 8.09 -0.43
N ASP A 58 -16.28 9.31 -0.89
CA ASP A 58 -16.49 10.55 -0.09
C ASP A 58 -15.40 10.81 0.98
N LYS A 59 -14.26 10.13 0.83
CA LYS A 59 -13.14 10.10 1.75
C LYS A 59 -11.90 10.43 0.97
N ARG A 60 -11.34 11.60 1.28
CA ARG A 60 -10.09 12.06 0.63
C ARG A 60 -8.97 11.08 0.93
N MET A 61 -8.19 10.75 -0.09
CA MET A 61 -6.94 10.02 0.13
C MET A 61 -6.02 10.93 0.95
N SER A 62 -5.44 10.39 2.02
CA SER A 62 -4.64 11.18 2.98
C SER A 62 -3.39 11.81 2.34
N ILE A 63 -2.88 11.22 1.25
CA ILE A 63 -1.63 11.61 0.60
C ILE A 63 -1.92 12.06 -0.85
N PRO A 64 -1.85 13.38 -1.15
CA PRO A 64 -2.06 13.88 -2.50
C PRO A 64 -0.88 13.52 -3.43
N ILE A 65 -1.19 13.23 -4.70
CA ILE A 65 -0.16 12.97 -5.71
C ILE A 65 0.44 14.29 -6.20
N THR A 66 1.74 14.51 -5.97
CA THR A 66 2.43 15.78 -6.25
C THR A 66 3.60 15.62 -7.23
N VAL A 67 4.04 16.72 -7.83
CA VAL A 67 5.23 16.74 -8.71
C VAL A 67 6.52 16.33 -7.99
N ARG A 68 6.60 16.50 -6.67
CA ARG A 68 7.72 16.01 -5.86
C ARG A 68 7.85 14.49 -5.91
N GLN A 69 6.73 13.78 -5.97
CA GLN A 69 6.75 12.32 -6.09
C GLN A 69 7.27 11.88 -7.46
N LEU A 70 6.92 12.62 -8.52
CA LEU A 70 7.48 12.38 -9.85
C LEU A 70 9.01 12.52 -9.84
N GLU A 71 9.53 13.60 -9.24
CA GLU A 71 10.97 13.82 -9.07
C GLU A 71 11.63 12.70 -8.25
N ALA A 72 10.94 12.21 -7.20
CA ALA A 72 11.42 11.09 -6.42
C ALA A 72 11.54 9.79 -7.25
N VAL A 73 10.55 9.48 -8.08
CA VAL A 73 10.60 8.31 -8.97
C VAL A 73 11.74 8.43 -9.98
N ILE A 74 11.95 9.61 -10.57
CA ILE A 74 13.08 9.87 -11.48
C ILE A 74 14.41 9.58 -10.78
N ARG A 75 14.59 10.08 -9.55
CA ARG A 75 15.82 9.82 -8.77
C ARG A 75 16.04 8.34 -8.47
N ILE A 76 14.96 7.58 -8.22
CA ILE A 76 15.06 6.13 -8.00
C ILE A 76 15.49 5.44 -9.29
N SER A 77 14.90 5.78 -10.44
CA SER A 77 15.29 5.21 -11.73
C SER A 77 16.75 5.52 -12.09
N GLU A 78 17.21 6.74 -11.82
CA GLU A 78 18.62 7.11 -11.99
C GLU A 78 19.54 6.37 -11.02
N ALA A 79 19.10 6.12 -9.78
CA ALA A 79 19.86 5.33 -8.82
C ALA A 79 19.99 3.86 -9.25
N LEU A 80 18.93 3.27 -9.80
CA LEU A 80 18.94 1.92 -10.36
C LEU A 80 19.91 1.81 -11.55
N ALA A 81 19.81 2.72 -12.52
CA ALA A 81 20.76 2.78 -13.65
C ALA A 81 22.21 2.93 -13.17
N LYS A 82 22.43 3.74 -12.13
CA LYS A 82 23.75 3.94 -11.52
C LYS A 82 24.30 2.67 -10.88
N MET A 83 23.45 1.82 -10.30
CA MET A 83 23.85 0.52 -9.73
C MET A 83 24.30 -0.46 -10.82
N HIS A 84 23.67 -0.39 -12.00
CA HIS A 84 24.05 -1.15 -13.19
C HIS A 84 25.21 -0.53 -13.99
N LEU A 85 25.76 0.61 -13.53
CA LEU A 85 26.78 1.38 -14.25
C LEU A 85 26.35 1.80 -15.67
N GLU A 86 25.04 1.91 -15.91
CA GLU A 86 24.49 2.35 -17.18
C GLU A 86 24.44 3.88 -17.26
N PRO A 87 24.81 4.49 -18.40
CA PRO A 87 24.77 5.94 -18.57
C PRO A 87 23.35 6.49 -18.77
N PHE A 88 22.38 5.63 -19.08
CA PHE A 88 21.00 6.03 -19.36
C PHE A 88 20.01 5.19 -18.57
N ALA A 89 19.01 5.84 -17.98
CA ALA A 89 17.89 5.15 -17.34
C ALA A 89 16.86 4.76 -18.40
N THR A 90 16.75 3.46 -18.65
CA THR A 90 15.77 2.83 -19.55
C THR A 90 14.41 2.66 -18.88
N GLU A 91 13.43 2.18 -19.63
CA GLU A 91 12.09 1.90 -19.12
C GLU A 91 12.06 0.87 -17.99
N LEU A 92 12.98 -0.11 -18.01
CA LEU A 92 13.09 -1.16 -16.99
C LEU A 92 13.32 -0.54 -15.61
N HIS A 93 14.19 0.47 -15.51
CA HIS A 93 14.45 1.18 -14.27
C HIS A 93 13.26 2.04 -13.82
N VAL A 94 12.45 2.52 -14.75
CA VAL A 94 11.22 3.27 -14.45
C VAL A 94 10.14 2.34 -13.92
N ASP A 95 9.97 1.16 -14.53
CA ASP A 95 8.99 0.17 -14.09
C ASP A 95 9.30 -0.31 -12.67
N GLU A 96 10.57 -0.59 -12.38
CA GLU A 96 11.00 -0.99 -11.05
C GLU A 96 10.85 0.13 -10.02
N ALA A 97 11.21 1.37 -10.38
CA ALA A 97 11.00 2.53 -9.51
C ALA A 97 9.51 2.77 -9.21
N LEU A 98 8.65 2.60 -10.21
CA LEU A 98 7.19 2.69 -10.05
C LEU A 98 6.64 1.58 -9.16
N ARG A 99 7.15 0.36 -9.31
CA ARG A 99 6.79 -0.78 -8.45
C ARG A 99 7.11 -0.49 -6.98
N LEU A 100 8.34 -0.03 -6.70
CA LEU A 100 8.77 0.38 -5.36
C LEU A 100 7.92 1.53 -4.81
N PHE A 101 7.63 2.53 -5.66
CA PHE A 101 6.82 3.67 -5.28
C PHE A 101 5.37 3.29 -4.94
N GLN A 102 4.77 2.38 -5.71
CA GLN A 102 3.42 1.88 -5.47
C GLN A 102 3.33 1.14 -4.14
N VAL A 103 4.28 0.25 -3.84
CA VAL A 103 4.33 -0.45 -2.56
C VAL A 103 4.44 0.56 -1.41
N SER A 104 5.36 1.52 -1.49
CA SER A 104 5.54 2.50 -0.42
C SER A 104 4.35 3.45 -0.23
N THR A 105 3.70 3.87 -1.32
CA THR A 105 2.62 4.88 -1.27
C THR A 105 1.26 4.26 -1.02
N LEU A 106 0.95 3.12 -1.65
CA LEU A 106 -0.32 2.42 -1.42
C LEU A 106 -0.37 1.81 -0.04
N ASP A 107 0.73 1.22 0.44
CA ASP A 107 0.78 0.72 1.81
C ASP A 107 0.55 1.90 2.76
N ALA A 108 1.36 2.96 2.70
CA ALA A 108 1.15 4.15 3.56
C ALA A 108 -0.25 4.78 3.46
N ALA A 109 -0.87 4.83 2.28
CA ALA A 109 -2.23 5.34 2.10
C ALA A 109 -3.31 4.41 2.67
N MET A 110 -3.13 3.09 2.58
CA MET A 110 -4.00 2.07 3.17
C MET A 110 -3.78 1.96 4.68
N THR A 111 -2.53 1.98 5.14
CA THR A 111 -2.10 2.07 6.54
C THR A 111 -2.69 3.32 7.20
N GLY A 112 -2.77 4.46 6.50
CA GLY A 112 -3.43 5.67 6.99
C GLY A 112 -4.94 5.54 7.21
N SER A 113 -5.59 4.53 6.62
CA SER A 113 -7.03 4.25 6.79
C SER A 113 -7.29 3.03 7.71
N LEU A 114 -6.27 2.24 8.10
CA LEU A 114 -6.44 1.04 8.94
C LEU A 114 -5.38 0.75 10.02
N ALA A 115 -4.26 1.46 10.10
CA ALA A 115 -3.11 1.03 10.90
C ALA A 115 -2.50 2.16 11.76
N GLY A 116 -3.36 2.89 12.46
CA GLY A 116 -2.95 3.63 13.65
C GLY A 116 -2.83 2.78 14.92
N ALA A 117 -3.11 1.47 14.85
CA ALA A 117 -2.88 0.54 15.95
C ALA A 117 -2.66 -0.88 15.38
N GLU A 118 -1.49 -1.45 15.70
CA GLU A 118 -1.10 -2.87 15.54
C GLU A 118 -0.49 -3.26 14.18
N GLY A 119 0.81 -2.98 14.05
CA GLY A 119 1.68 -3.40 12.93
C GLY A 119 2.03 -4.89 12.90
N PHE A 120 1.03 -5.78 12.87
CA PHE A 120 1.21 -7.22 12.65
C PHE A 120 -0.03 -7.83 11.98
N THR A 121 -0.41 -7.33 10.80
CA THR A 121 -1.35 -8.05 9.94
C THR A 121 -0.65 -8.39 8.64
N THR A 122 -0.66 -9.68 8.29
CA THR A 122 -0.06 -10.17 7.03
C THR A 122 -0.87 -9.65 5.84
N GLU A 123 -0.30 -9.68 4.63
CA GLU A 123 -1.05 -9.37 3.38
C GLU A 123 -2.33 -10.20 3.27
N GLU A 124 -2.29 -11.46 3.70
CA GLU A 124 -3.44 -12.37 3.73
C GLU A 124 -4.53 -11.86 4.69
N ASP A 125 -4.15 -11.37 5.88
CA ASP A 125 -5.09 -10.79 6.84
C ASP A 125 -5.77 -9.54 6.26
N HIS A 126 -5.04 -8.72 5.51
CA HIS A 126 -5.59 -7.51 4.88
C HIS A 126 -6.67 -7.86 3.85
N GLU A 127 -6.42 -8.88 3.02
CA GLU A 127 -7.39 -9.32 2.02
C GLU A 127 -8.65 -9.90 2.66
N ILE A 128 -8.50 -10.69 3.72
CA ILE A 128 -9.61 -11.25 4.50
C ILE A 128 -10.48 -10.13 5.09
N LEU A 129 -9.85 -9.14 5.74
CA LEU A 129 -10.55 -7.99 6.32
C LEU A 129 -11.32 -7.19 5.27
N ALA A 130 -10.69 -6.91 4.12
CA ALA A 130 -11.32 -6.18 3.02
C ALA A 130 -12.51 -6.95 2.42
N ARG A 131 -12.41 -8.28 2.32
CA ARG A 131 -13.49 -9.15 1.81
C ARG A 131 -14.69 -9.16 2.75
N ILE A 132 -14.46 -9.27 4.06
CA ILE A 132 -15.50 -9.19 5.10
C ILE A 132 -16.17 -7.80 5.05
N GLU A 133 -15.38 -6.71 5.00
CA GLU A 133 -15.91 -5.34 4.94
C GLU A 133 -16.81 -5.14 3.72
N LYS A 134 -16.37 -5.59 2.53
CA LYS A 134 -17.14 -5.48 1.29
C LYS A 134 -18.44 -6.28 1.33
N GLN A 135 -18.43 -7.48 1.90
CA GLN A 135 -19.62 -8.31 2.05
C GLN A 135 -20.59 -7.70 3.06
N LEU A 136 -20.09 -7.19 4.18
CA LEU A 136 -20.92 -6.50 5.17
C LEU A 136 -21.56 -5.26 4.56
N LYS A 137 -20.80 -4.45 3.82
CA LYS A 137 -21.32 -3.27 3.12
C LYS A 137 -22.35 -3.59 2.02
N ARG A 138 -22.28 -4.75 1.37
CA ARG A 138 -23.27 -5.18 0.36
C ARG A 138 -24.55 -5.73 0.96
N ARG A 139 -24.47 -6.45 2.07
CA ARG A 139 -25.64 -7.08 2.71
C ARG A 139 -26.44 -6.12 3.59
N PHE A 140 -25.79 -5.09 4.12
CA PHE A 140 -26.40 -4.17 5.07
C PHE A 140 -26.78 -2.87 4.39
N ALA A 141 -28.04 -2.64 4.06
CA ALA A 141 -28.45 -1.32 3.57
C ALA A 141 -28.22 -0.22 4.65
N ILE A 142 -27.94 1.02 4.22
CA ILE A 142 -27.84 2.15 5.14
C ILE A 142 -29.19 2.31 5.86
N GLY A 143 -29.16 2.48 7.18
CA GLY A 143 -30.37 2.59 8.00
C GLY A 143 -31.01 1.25 8.39
N SER A 144 -30.42 0.10 8.10
CA SER A 144 -30.88 -1.20 8.60
C SER A 144 -30.28 -1.54 9.97
N GLN A 145 -30.99 -2.39 10.72
CA GLN A 145 -30.55 -2.94 12.01
C GLN A 145 -30.44 -4.46 11.91
N VAL A 146 -29.33 -5.03 12.40
CA VAL A 146 -29.17 -6.49 12.48
C VAL A 146 -28.50 -6.85 13.79
N SER A 147 -28.79 -8.07 14.28
CA SER A 147 -28.10 -8.66 15.42
C SER A 147 -26.62 -8.90 15.12
N GLU A 148 -25.75 -8.47 16.04
CA GLU A 148 -24.31 -8.73 15.95
C GLU A 148 -24.01 -10.24 15.94
N GLN A 149 -24.74 -11.01 16.73
CA GLN A 149 -24.58 -12.46 16.79
C GLN A 149 -24.91 -13.16 15.46
N ASN A 150 -25.92 -12.66 14.74
CA ASN A 150 -26.28 -13.22 13.45
C ASN A 150 -25.18 -12.96 12.40
N ILE A 151 -24.59 -11.76 12.44
CA ILE A 151 -23.45 -11.41 11.59
C ILE A 151 -22.29 -12.37 11.86
N ILE A 152 -21.90 -12.50 13.12
CA ILE A 152 -20.78 -13.35 13.52
C ILE A 152 -21.02 -14.80 13.06
N ASN A 153 -22.20 -15.35 13.33
CA ASN A 153 -22.56 -16.71 12.92
C ASN A 153 -22.54 -16.90 11.40
N ASP A 154 -23.00 -15.92 10.62
CA ASP A 154 -23.02 -15.99 9.16
C ASP A 154 -21.61 -15.99 8.55
N PHE A 155 -20.69 -15.21 9.11
CA PHE A 155 -19.30 -15.16 8.65
C PHE A 155 -18.48 -16.34 9.18
N ILE A 156 -18.77 -16.87 10.37
CA ILE A 156 -18.20 -18.13 10.86
C ILE A 156 -18.58 -19.30 9.97
N LYS A 157 -19.85 -19.38 9.51
CA LYS A 157 -20.30 -20.41 8.54
C LYS A 157 -19.54 -20.34 7.21
N GLN A 158 -19.06 -19.16 6.83
CA GLN A 158 -18.25 -18.94 5.64
C GLN A 158 -16.74 -19.20 5.87
N LYS A 159 -16.37 -19.74 7.04
CA LYS A 159 -15.00 -20.06 7.46
C LYS A 159 -14.08 -18.84 7.64
N TYR A 160 -14.63 -17.68 7.96
CA TYR A 160 -13.80 -16.53 8.37
C TYR A 160 -13.42 -16.64 9.85
N PRO A 161 -12.19 -16.24 10.24
CA PRO A 161 -11.77 -16.24 11.63
C PRO A 161 -12.54 -15.20 12.44
N GLU A 162 -13.02 -15.60 13.61
CA GLU A 162 -13.83 -14.77 14.50
C GLU A 162 -13.12 -13.45 14.87
N ARG A 163 -11.81 -13.50 15.10
CA ARG A 163 -10.98 -12.32 15.38
C ARG A 163 -11.04 -11.27 14.27
N ALA A 164 -11.06 -11.69 13.00
CA ALA A 164 -11.13 -10.77 11.87
C ALA A 164 -12.52 -10.10 11.78
N ILE A 165 -13.58 -10.85 12.07
CA ILE A 165 -14.96 -10.33 12.05
C ILE A 165 -15.13 -9.22 13.09
N TYR A 166 -14.73 -9.46 14.35
CA TYR A 166 -14.77 -8.43 15.39
C TYR A 166 -13.88 -7.23 15.06
N LYS A 167 -12.70 -7.46 14.46
CA LYS A 167 -11.81 -6.37 14.04
C LYS A 167 -12.48 -5.47 13.00
N VAL A 168 -13.18 -6.03 12.01
CA VAL A 168 -13.92 -5.25 11.00
C VAL A 168 -15.08 -4.48 11.64
N ILE A 169 -15.90 -5.14 12.46
CA ILE A 169 -17.04 -4.50 13.15
C ILE A 169 -16.55 -3.33 14.01
N HIS A 170 -15.53 -3.55 14.84
CA HIS A 170 -14.95 -2.52 15.69
C HIS A 170 -14.34 -1.36 14.88
N THR A 171 -13.69 -1.67 13.76
CA THR A 171 -13.12 -0.64 12.86
C THR A 171 -14.24 0.20 12.22
N MET A 172 -15.33 -0.43 11.77
CA MET A 172 -16.48 0.27 11.20
C MET A 172 -17.22 1.12 12.23
N ILE A 173 -17.30 0.68 13.50
CA ILE A 173 -17.85 1.50 14.60
C ILE A 173 -16.95 2.71 14.87
N ARG A 174 -15.63 2.50 14.93
CA ARG A 174 -14.66 3.60 15.13
C ARG A 174 -14.72 4.62 13.99
N ARG A 175 -15.03 4.19 12.77
CA ARG A 175 -15.23 5.06 11.60
C ARG A 175 -16.59 5.77 11.59
N GLY A 176 -17.51 5.42 12.49
CA GLY A 176 -18.86 5.98 12.54
C GLY A 176 -19.85 5.34 11.55
N GLU A 177 -19.46 4.30 10.82
CA GLU A 177 -20.32 3.59 9.85
C GLU A 177 -21.33 2.65 10.56
N LEU A 178 -21.02 2.21 11.78
CA LEU A 178 -21.86 1.34 12.60
C LEU A 178 -22.03 1.89 14.01
N GLN A 179 -23.21 1.71 14.59
CA GLN A 179 -23.50 2.05 15.98
C GLN A 179 -24.17 0.89 16.72
N HIS A 180 -23.69 0.60 17.92
CA HIS A 180 -24.38 -0.34 18.81
C HIS A 180 -25.68 0.28 19.35
N ARG A 181 -26.77 -0.47 19.24
CA ARG A 181 -28.05 -0.20 19.89
C ARG A 181 -28.47 -1.38 20.76
N MET A 182 -29.43 -1.16 21.66
CA MET A 182 -30.01 -2.20 22.53
C MET A 182 -28.94 -2.99 23.32
N GLN A 183 -28.22 -2.31 24.23
CA GLN A 183 -27.20 -2.96 25.09
C GLN A 183 -26.16 -3.78 24.30
N ARG A 184 -25.65 -3.23 23.18
CA ARG A 184 -24.70 -3.88 22.25
C ARG A 184 -25.20 -5.13 21.52
N LYS A 185 -26.48 -5.49 21.59
CA LYS A 185 -27.00 -6.67 20.88
C LYS A 185 -27.29 -6.41 19.39
N MET A 186 -27.48 -5.14 19.01
CA MET A 186 -27.84 -4.77 17.64
C MET A 186 -26.84 -3.77 17.06
N LEU A 187 -26.50 -3.94 15.80
CA LEU A 187 -25.69 -3.02 15.01
C LEU A 187 -26.60 -2.26 14.04
N TYR A 188 -26.50 -0.93 14.07
CA TYR A 188 -27.20 -0.02 13.17
C TYR A 188 -26.22 0.59 12.19
N ARG A 189 -26.52 0.52 10.89
CA ARG A 189 -25.67 1.11 9.85
C ARG A 189 -25.99 2.59 9.65
N LEU A 190 -25.00 3.42 9.94
CA LEU A 190 -24.98 4.85 9.65
C LEU A 190 -24.37 5.11 8.27
N MET A 191 -24.58 6.33 7.76
CA MET A 191 -24.19 6.76 6.42
C MET A 191 -22.69 6.58 6.16
#